data_AF-A0A7L1XX18-F1
#
_entry.id   AF-A0A7L1XX18-F1
#
_cell.length_a   1.000
_cell.length_b   1.000
_cell.length_c   1.000
_cell.angle_alpha   90.00
_cell.angle_beta   90.00
_cell.angle_gamma   90.00
#
_symmetry.space_group_name_H-M   'P 1'
#
loop_
_entity.id
_entity.type
_entity.pdbx_description
1 polymer ?
#
loop_
_entity_poly.entity_id
_entity_poly.type
_entity_poly.pdbx_seq_one_letter_code
_entity_poly.pdbx_strand_id
1 'polypeptide(L)'
;MPSGSQKRIVQFTGFKKREKAALLEWLFKLDCVFLHDKKYRNCTHLIAKKLCKSEKFLAACAAGKWILTKEYIINSAESGRWLDETTYEWGYEIEKDTHYSAQRQSAPKRWREELARSSAPGAFYGWKVLLPAKEGGKRVASIRRVLQAGKATICSSRKPECDITHVFILNKFCPIRDKKCLSEARYYRVQYLGDYLFENEMQNTEDTQMH
;
A
#
# COMPACT_ATOMS: atom_id res chain seq x y z
N MET A 1 11.66 3.00 31.28
CA MET A 1 11.55 4.23 30.47
C MET A 1 10.39 4.02 29.50
N PRO A 2 9.32 4.84 29.51
CA PRO A 2 8.28 4.69 28.51
C PRO A 2 8.92 5.00 27.16
N SER A 3 8.98 3.99 26.28
CA SER A 3 9.42 4.17 24.90
C SER A 3 8.62 5.33 24.31
N GLY A 4 9.30 6.41 23.89
CA GLY A 4 8.64 7.57 23.30
C GLY A 4 7.74 7.10 22.17
N SER A 5 6.42 7.07 22.41
CA SER A 5 5.46 6.49 21.49
C SER A 5 5.52 7.29 20.19
N GLN A 6 5.97 6.66 19.09
CA GLN A 6 6.01 7.31 17.79
C GLN A 6 4.63 7.91 17.49
N LYS A 7 4.57 9.22 17.25
CA LYS A 7 3.31 9.93 17.03
C LYS A 7 2.57 9.31 15.83
N ARG A 8 1.33 8.87 16.05
CA ARG A 8 0.53 8.20 15.01
C ARG A 8 0.10 9.22 13.96
N ILE A 9 0.44 8.95 12.71
CA ILE A 9 -0.01 9.69 11.53
C ILE A 9 -1.09 8.86 10.83
N VAL A 10 -2.31 9.39 10.78
CA VAL A 10 -3.52 8.66 10.40
C VAL A 10 -4.09 9.19 9.09
N GLN A 11 -4.47 8.28 8.19
CA GLN A 11 -5.31 8.57 7.01
C GLN A 11 -6.51 7.64 6.97
N PHE A 12 -7.60 8.10 6.34
CA PHE A 12 -8.80 7.30 6.12
C PHE A 12 -9.01 6.96 4.64
N THR A 13 -9.58 5.78 4.37
CA THR A 13 -10.07 5.37 3.05
C THR A 13 -11.40 4.61 3.12
N GLY A 14 -12.24 4.77 2.09
CA GLY A 14 -13.50 4.01 1.95
C GLY A 14 -14.71 4.52 2.76
N PHE A 15 -14.57 5.58 3.56
CA PHE A 15 -15.67 6.16 4.36
C PHE A 15 -16.42 7.26 3.62
N LYS A 16 -17.75 7.31 3.79
CA LYS A 16 -18.59 8.43 3.35
C LYS A 16 -18.33 9.67 4.21
N LYS A 17 -18.75 10.86 3.75
CA LYS A 17 -18.52 12.14 4.45
C LYS A 17 -18.99 12.12 5.91
N ARG A 18 -20.21 11.61 6.18
CA ARG A 18 -20.78 11.52 7.54
C ARG A 18 -20.00 10.56 8.43
N GLU A 19 -19.67 9.38 7.93
CA GLU A 19 -18.87 8.37 8.65
C GLU A 19 -17.47 8.90 8.99
N LYS A 20 -16.84 9.60 8.04
CA LYS A 20 -15.56 10.26 8.25
C LYS A 20 -15.64 11.32 9.35
N ALA A 21 -16.70 12.13 9.37
CA ALA A 21 -16.89 13.13 10.43
C ALA A 21 -17.00 12.46 11.80
N ALA A 22 -17.85 11.43 11.94
CA ALA A 22 -17.98 10.69 13.19
C ALA A 22 -16.67 10.06 13.67
N LEU A 23 -15.84 9.51 12.76
CA LEU A 23 -14.54 8.97 13.15
C LEU A 23 -13.53 10.05 13.56
N LEU A 24 -13.64 11.25 13.01
CA LEU A 24 -12.79 12.37 13.43
C LEU A 24 -13.11 12.80 14.87
N GLU A 25 -14.39 12.79 15.28
CA GLU A 25 -14.78 13.08 16.68
C GLU A 25 -14.09 12.14 17.67
N TRP A 26 -13.99 10.84 17.35
CA TRP A 26 -13.24 9.89 18.16
C TRP A 26 -11.74 10.14 18.11
N LEU A 27 -11.21 10.42 16.92
CA LEU A 27 -9.78 10.67 16.72
C LEU A 27 -9.28 11.91 17.47
N PHE A 28 -10.11 12.94 17.65
CA PHE A 28 -9.79 14.15 18.43
C PHE A 28 -9.53 13.88 19.91
N LYS A 29 -10.00 12.75 20.44
CA LYS A 29 -9.73 12.33 21.83
C LYS A 29 -8.35 11.71 22.01
N LEU A 30 -7.59 11.52 20.93
CA LEU A 30 -6.32 10.80 20.94
C LEU A 30 -5.19 11.65 20.36
N ASP A 31 -3.99 11.58 20.95
CA ASP A 31 -2.83 12.28 20.40
C ASP A 31 -2.34 11.62 19.10
N CYS A 32 -2.62 12.26 17.97
CA CYS A 32 -2.19 11.86 16.64
C CYS A 32 -2.17 13.04 15.65
N VAL A 33 -1.68 12.77 14.44
CA VAL A 33 -1.75 13.69 13.30
C VAL A 33 -2.68 13.08 12.25
N PHE A 34 -3.76 13.77 11.91
CA PHE A 34 -4.64 13.36 10.83
C PHE A 34 -4.29 14.04 9.51
N LEU A 35 -4.07 13.26 8.44
CA LEU A 35 -3.80 13.81 7.10
C LEU A 35 -5.09 13.88 6.28
N HIS A 36 -5.55 15.11 6.03
CA HIS A 36 -6.83 15.37 5.35
C HIS A 36 -6.79 15.12 3.83
N ASP A 37 -5.61 14.99 3.21
CA ASP A 37 -5.45 14.79 1.77
C ASP A 37 -6.32 13.67 1.20
N LYS A 38 -6.89 13.90 0.01
CA LYS A 38 -7.53 12.85 -0.80
C LYS A 38 -6.50 11.85 -1.34
N LYS A 39 -5.29 12.31 -1.60
CA LYS A 39 -4.16 11.51 -2.09
C LYS A 39 -3.50 10.78 -0.91
N TYR A 40 -2.82 9.67 -1.21
CA TYR A 40 -1.96 9.03 -0.23
C TYR A 40 -0.83 9.96 0.17
N ARG A 41 -0.53 9.95 1.47
CA ARG A 41 0.64 10.55 2.11
C ARG A 41 1.23 9.49 3.03
N ASN A 42 2.54 9.58 3.30
CA ASN A 42 3.28 8.60 4.10
C ASN A 42 2.79 8.57 5.56
N CYS A 43 1.64 7.95 5.79
CA CYS A 43 1.02 7.73 7.08
C CYS A 43 1.61 6.49 7.75
N THR A 44 1.44 6.40 9.05
CA THR A 44 1.76 5.21 9.84
C THR A 44 0.58 4.26 9.92
N HIS A 45 -0.64 4.80 9.93
CA HIS A 45 -1.89 4.08 10.12
C HIS A 45 -2.90 4.52 9.05
N LEU A 46 -3.43 3.56 8.30
CA LEU A 46 -4.54 3.76 7.39
C LEU A 46 -5.77 3.08 7.96
N ILE A 47 -6.78 3.86 8.34
CA ILE A 47 -8.08 3.30 8.71
C ILE A 47 -8.87 3.06 7.43
N ALA A 48 -9.26 1.81 7.21
CA ALA A 48 -9.97 1.38 6.02
C ALA A 48 -11.33 0.80 6.40
N LYS A 49 -12.40 1.28 5.73
CA LYS A 49 -13.76 0.75 5.93
C LYS A 49 -13.89 -0.71 5.48
N LYS A 50 -13.18 -1.06 4.42
CA LYS A 50 -13.19 -2.38 3.78
C LYS A 50 -11.94 -2.55 2.92
N LEU A 51 -11.62 -3.79 2.56
CA LEU A 51 -10.65 -4.10 1.53
C LEU A 51 -11.03 -3.42 0.20
N CYS A 52 -10.09 -2.70 -0.40
CA CYS A 52 -10.34 -2.00 -1.66
C CYS A 52 -9.07 -1.73 -2.47
N LYS A 53 -9.22 -1.48 -3.77
CA LYS A 53 -8.13 -1.10 -4.69
C LYS A 53 -7.92 0.42 -4.76
N SER A 54 -8.22 1.14 -3.68
CA SER A 54 -7.99 2.59 -3.63
C SER A 54 -6.49 2.91 -3.57
N GLU A 55 -6.10 4.09 -4.06
CA GLU A 55 -4.70 4.56 -4.00
C GLU A 55 -4.11 4.43 -2.59
N LYS A 56 -4.82 4.92 -1.58
CA LYS A 56 -4.36 4.90 -0.20
C LYS A 56 -4.14 3.48 0.31
N PHE A 57 -5.07 2.58 0.00
CA PHE A 57 -5.01 1.19 0.43
C PHE A 57 -3.81 0.48 -0.21
N LEU A 58 -3.67 0.57 -1.53
CA LEU A 58 -2.56 -0.05 -2.25
C LEU A 58 -1.20 0.53 -1.81
N ALA A 59 -1.11 1.85 -1.63
CA ALA A 59 0.12 2.50 -1.20
C ALA A 59 0.51 2.16 0.24
N ALA A 60 -0.46 2.12 1.16
CA ALA A 60 -0.22 1.70 2.55
C ALA A 60 0.21 0.24 2.63
N CYS A 61 -0.41 -0.64 1.84
CA CYS A 61 -0.06 -2.06 1.77
C CYS A 61 1.37 -2.23 1.22
N ALA A 62 1.68 -1.58 0.10
CA ALA A 62 3.01 -1.61 -0.50
C ALA A 62 4.11 -1.04 0.41
N ALA A 63 3.77 -0.14 1.34
CA ALA A 63 4.70 0.47 2.28
C ALA A 63 4.70 -0.19 3.67
N GLY A 64 4.01 -1.33 3.84
CA GLY A 64 3.95 -2.07 5.10
C GLY A 64 3.36 -1.26 6.26
N LYS A 65 2.37 -0.41 5.99
CA LYS A 65 1.71 0.39 7.05
C LYS A 65 0.64 -0.44 7.74
N TRP A 66 0.31 -0.06 8.98
CA TRP A 66 -0.87 -0.58 9.65
C TRP A 66 -2.12 -0.20 8.87
N ILE A 67 -2.86 -1.19 8.37
CA ILE A 67 -4.17 -1.00 7.75
C ILE A 67 -5.21 -1.59 8.67
N LEU A 68 -5.97 -0.72 9.33
CA LEU A 68 -6.82 -1.10 10.46
C LEU A 68 -8.29 -0.85 10.17
N THR A 69 -9.15 -1.55 10.90
CA THR A 69 -10.59 -1.28 10.95
C THR A 69 -10.89 -0.01 11.76
N LYS A 70 -12.13 0.48 11.71
CA LYS A 70 -12.53 1.72 12.39
C LYS A 70 -12.59 1.55 13.91
N GLU A 71 -12.82 0.32 14.36
CA GLU A 71 -12.93 -0.10 15.76
C GLU A 71 -11.64 0.23 16.51
N TYR A 72 -10.48 0.21 15.84
CA TYR A 72 -9.21 0.65 16.43
C TYR A 72 -9.30 2.07 17.02
N ILE A 73 -9.87 3.01 16.26
CA ILE A 73 -10.01 4.41 16.69
C ILE A 73 -11.05 4.53 17.80
N ILE A 74 -12.20 3.87 17.62
CA ILE A 74 -13.32 3.95 18.57
C ILE A 74 -12.88 3.40 19.92
N ASN A 75 -12.39 2.16 19.95
CA ASN A 75 -12.04 1.47 21.19
C ASN A 75 -10.82 2.13 21.88
N SER A 76 -9.85 2.65 21.10
CA SER A 76 -8.73 3.42 21.67
C SER A 76 -9.22 4.71 22.33
N ALA A 77 -10.13 5.44 21.66
CA ALA A 77 -10.69 6.67 22.19
C ALA A 77 -11.54 6.45 23.43
N GLU A 78 -12.33 5.37 23.47
CA GLU A 78 -13.08 4.95 24.66
C GLU A 78 -12.17 4.54 25.81
N SER A 79 -11.05 3.88 25.51
CA SER A 79 -10.04 3.49 26.50
C SER A 79 -9.14 4.64 26.97
N GLY A 80 -9.26 5.83 26.37
CA GLY A 80 -8.41 6.99 26.65
C GLY A 80 -6.93 6.79 26.27
N ARG A 81 -6.60 5.74 25.51
CA ARG A 81 -5.22 5.41 25.10
C ARG A 81 -5.22 4.61 23.80
N TRP A 82 -4.12 4.67 23.08
CA TRP A 82 -3.90 3.80 21.93
C TRP A 82 -3.84 2.33 22.37
N LEU A 83 -4.69 1.51 21.78
CA LEU A 83 -4.65 0.05 21.93
C LEU A 83 -3.62 -0.55 20.97
N ASP A 84 -3.34 -1.84 21.15
CA ASP A 84 -2.53 -2.63 20.23
C ASP A 84 -3.23 -2.73 18.87
N GLU A 85 -2.46 -2.58 17.78
CA GLU A 85 -2.99 -2.57 16.42
C GLU A 85 -3.41 -3.96 15.92
N THR A 86 -2.83 -5.03 16.46
CA THR A 86 -2.83 -6.38 15.87
C THR A 86 -4.24 -6.91 15.67
N THR A 87 -5.11 -6.83 16.68
CA THR A 87 -6.48 -7.37 16.62
C THR A 87 -7.41 -6.57 15.72
N TYR A 88 -7.00 -5.37 15.32
CA TYR A 88 -7.76 -4.49 14.43
C TYR A 88 -7.21 -4.47 13.01
N GLU A 89 -6.13 -5.20 12.74
CA GLU A 89 -5.49 -5.23 11.45
C GLU A 89 -6.30 -6.03 10.44
N TRP A 90 -6.45 -5.47 9.24
CA TRP A 90 -6.99 -6.21 8.11
C TRP A 90 -6.08 -7.40 7.80
N GLY A 91 -6.62 -8.62 7.94
CA GLY A 91 -5.86 -9.86 7.82
C GLY A 91 -5.46 -10.49 9.16
N TYR A 92 -5.86 -9.91 10.30
CA TYR A 92 -5.76 -10.55 11.61
C TYR A 92 -6.57 -11.85 11.65
N GLU A 93 -7.84 -11.76 11.27
CA GLU A 93 -8.75 -12.89 11.08
C GLU A 93 -9.19 -12.96 9.61
N ILE A 94 -9.34 -14.18 9.11
CA ILE A 94 -9.83 -14.45 7.75
C ILE A 94 -11.29 -14.87 7.85
N GLU A 95 -12.18 -14.00 7.38
CA GLU A 95 -13.62 -14.25 7.38
C GLU A 95 -13.98 -15.20 6.23
N LYS A 96 -14.65 -16.32 6.56
CA LYS A 96 -15.04 -17.36 5.59
C LYS A 96 -16.21 -16.93 4.69
N ASP A 97 -17.12 -16.10 5.20
CA ASP A 97 -18.39 -15.74 4.53
C ASP A 97 -18.31 -14.42 3.74
N THR A 98 -17.11 -14.04 3.26
CA THR A 98 -16.93 -12.83 2.46
C THR A 98 -16.65 -13.15 1.00
N HIS A 99 -16.93 -12.19 0.12
CA HIS A 99 -16.57 -12.27 -1.30
C HIS A 99 -15.06 -12.08 -1.56
N TYR A 100 -14.23 -11.94 -0.52
CA TYR A 100 -12.79 -11.77 -0.65
C TYR A 100 -12.07 -13.10 -0.41
N SER A 101 -11.12 -13.45 -1.28
CA SER A 101 -10.22 -14.59 -1.05
C SER A 101 -9.42 -14.40 0.24
N ALA A 102 -9.07 -15.50 0.91
CA ALA A 102 -8.20 -15.49 2.08
C ALA A 102 -6.88 -14.74 1.80
N GLN A 103 -6.31 -14.94 0.61
CA GLN A 103 -5.08 -14.28 0.16
C GLN A 103 -5.20 -12.75 0.08
N ARG A 104 -6.36 -12.26 -0.38
CA ARG A 104 -6.64 -10.82 -0.42
C ARG A 104 -6.90 -10.24 0.96
N GLN A 105 -7.57 -11.00 1.83
CA GLN A 105 -7.84 -10.58 3.21
C GLN A 105 -6.55 -10.46 4.02
N SER A 106 -5.63 -11.41 3.87
CA SER A 106 -4.35 -11.41 4.57
C SER A 106 -3.35 -10.37 4.05
N ALA A 107 -3.57 -9.81 2.86
CA ALA A 107 -2.58 -8.99 2.17
C ALA A 107 -2.00 -7.82 3.00
N PRO A 108 -2.78 -7.01 3.73
CA PRO A 108 -2.22 -5.91 4.51
C PRO A 108 -1.24 -6.38 5.59
N LYS A 109 -1.68 -7.31 6.43
CA LYS A 109 -0.85 -7.94 7.47
C LYS A 109 0.37 -8.63 6.87
N ARG A 110 0.17 -9.45 5.83
CA ARG A 110 1.24 -10.18 5.13
C ARG A 110 2.34 -9.25 4.64
N TRP A 111 2.00 -8.13 3.99
CA TRP A 111 3.01 -7.17 3.52
C TRP A 111 3.70 -6.43 4.66
N ARG A 112 2.98 -6.05 5.72
CA ARG A 112 3.60 -5.44 6.91
C ARG A 112 4.63 -6.37 7.52
N GLU A 113 4.26 -7.63 7.75
CA GLU A 113 5.12 -8.64 8.37
C GLU A 113 6.31 -8.99 7.49
N GLU A 114 6.09 -9.19 6.19
CA GLU A 114 7.18 -9.49 5.27
C GLU A 114 8.21 -8.36 5.18
N LEU A 115 7.75 -7.10 5.11
CA LEU A 115 8.67 -5.97 5.04
C LEU A 115 9.42 -5.76 6.36
N ALA A 116 8.81 -6.09 7.50
CA ALA A 116 9.49 -6.12 8.78
C ALA A 116 10.54 -7.24 8.84
N ARG A 117 10.18 -8.45 8.40
CA ARG A 117 11.05 -9.64 8.40
C ARG A 117 12.25 -9.49 7.47
N SER A 118 12.01 -9.10 6.22
CA SER A 118 13.04 -8.94 5.19
C SER A 118 13.86 -7.65 5.34
N SER A 119 13.44 -6.72 6.20
CA SER A 119 13.96 -5.34 6.26
C SER A 119 13.89 -4.58 4.93
N ALA A 120 13.09 -5.06 3.97
CA ALA A 120 12.90 -4.38 2.71
C ALA A 120 12.13 -3.07 2.92
N PRO A 121 12.54 -1.96 2.26
CA PRO A 121 11.96 -0.65 2.53
C PRO A 121 10.56 -0.46 1.91
N GLY A 122 10.11 -1.41 1.08
CA GLY A 122 8.79 -1.44 0.45
C GLY A 122 8.62 -2.61 -0.53
N ALA A 123 7.36 -2.92 -0.86
CA ALA A 123 6.96 -4.09 -1.66
C ALA A 123 7.50 -4.11 -3.10
N PHE A 124 7.87 -2.95 -3.63
CA PHE A 124 8.39 -2.77 -4.98
C PHE A 124 9.86 -2.36 -4.96
N TYR A 125 10.56 -2.64 -3.87
CA TYR A 125 11.98 -2.37 -3.78
C TYR A 125 12.73 -3.12 -4.89
N GLY A 126 13.68 -2.44 -5.54
CA GLY A 126 14.38 -2.95 -6.72
C GLY A 126 13.63 -2.77 -8.04
N TRP A 127 12.33 -2.43 -8.05
CA TRP A 127 11.62 -2.19 -9.30
C TRP A 127 12.08 -0.88 -9.95
N LYS A 128 12.65 -0.97 -11.15
CA LYS A 128 12.92 0.16 -12.05
C LYS A 128 11.77 0.26 -13.04
N VAL A 129 10.91 1.27 -12.87
CA VAL A 129 9.60 1.37 -13.51
C VAL A 129 9.54 2.50 -14.51
N LEU A 130 9.07 2.20 -15.72
CA LEU A 130 8.65 3.23 -16.67
C LEU A 130 7.12 3.39 -16.65
N LEU A 131 6.68 4.65 -16.47
CA LEU A 131 5.28 5.05 -16.56
C LEU A 131 5.03 5.88 -17.82
N PRO A 132 3.83 5.84 -18.41
CA PRO A 132 3.51 6.67 -19.56
C PRO A 132 3.60 8.16 -19.27
N ALA A 133 4.42 8.85 -20.05
CA ALA A 133 4.71 10.28 -19.88
C ALA A 133 3.53 11.18 -20.25
N LYS A 134 2.65 10.73 -21.17
CA LYS A 134 1.64 11.58 -21.81
C LYS A 134 0.25 11.58 -21.19
N GLU A 135 0.06 10.95 -20.03
CA GLU A 135 -1.19 11.10 -19.29
C GLU A 135 -0.90 11.80 -17.95
N GLY A 136 -0.88 13.12 -17.96
CA GLY A 136 -1.01 13.96 -16.75
C GLY A 136 -2.35 13.78 -16.01
N GLY A 137 -3.05 12.68 -16.26
CA GLY A 137 -4.30 12.31 -15.64
C GLY A 137 -4.11 11.90 -14.19
N LYS A 138 -5.13 12.17 -13.38
CA LYS A 138 -5.20 11.81 -11.95
C LYS A 138 -4.82 10.35 -11.68
N ARG A 139 -5.09 9.44 -12.64
CA ARG A 139 -4.79 8.00 -12.58
C ARG A 139 -3.30 7.69 -12.61
N VAL A 140 -2.52 8.25 -13.54
CA VAL A 140 -1.05 8.04 -13.59
C VAL A 140 -0.39 8.57 -12.33
N ALA A 141 -0.80 9.75 -11.87
CA ALA A 141 -0.29 10.33 -10.64
C ALA A 141 -0.61 9.44 -9.42
N SER A 142 -1.76 8.78 -9.42
CA SER A 142 -2.17 7.82 -8.38
C SER A 142 -1.28 6.58 -8.35
N ILE A 143 -1.08 5.96 -9.51
CA ILE A 143 -0.21 4.79 -9.70
C ILE A 143 1.22 5.11 -9.29
N ARG A 144 1.73 6.28 -9.71
CA ARG A 144 3.07 6.75 -9.33
C ARG A 144 3.23 6.82 -7.82
N ARG A 145 2.24 7.32 -7.08
CA ARG A 145 2.29 7.39 -5.61
C ARG A 145 2.28 6.00 -4.96
N VAL A 146 1.52 5.05 -5.49
CA VAL A 146 1.52 3.66 -5.01
C VAL A 146 2.90 3.03 -5.20
N LEU A 147 3.47 3.16 -6.41
CA LEU A 147 4.80 2.65 -6.74
C LEU A 147 5.88 3.28 -5.84
N GLN A 148 5.85 4.60 -5.65
CA GLN A 148 6.80 5.31 -4.79
C GLN A 148 6.66 4.92 -3.31
N ALA A 149 5.42 4.69 -2.84
CA ALA A 149 5.19 4.22 -1.47
C ALA A 149 5.83 2.85 -1.24
N GLY A 150 5.73 1.95 -2.21
CA GLY A 150 6.44 0.66 -2.21
C GLY A 150 7.90 0.73 -2.64
N LYS A 151 8.52 1.91 -2.72
CA LYS A 151 9.95 2.11 -3.03
C LYS A 151 10.42 1.68 -4.42
N ALA A 152 9.52 1.66 -5.41
CA ALA A 152 9.93 1.55 -6.80
C ALA A 152 10.67 2.83 -7.26
N THR A 153 11.68 2.65 -8.10
CA THR A 153 12.37 3.74 -8.79
C THR A 153 11.64 4.07 -10.08
N ILE A 154 11.13 5.30 -10.21
CA ILE A 154 10.46 5.72 -11.44
C ILE A 154 11.49 6.29 -12.43
N CYS A 155 11.78 5.55 -13.48
CA CYS A 155 12.67 5.97 -14.55
C CYS A 155 11.99 6.99 -15.47
N SER A 156 12.79 7.90 -16.02
CA SER A 156 12.37 8.81 -17.09
C SER A 156 12.75 8.21 -18.43
N SER A 157 11.87 8.30 -19.44
CA SER A 157 12.13 7.80 -20.79
C SER A 157 13.31 8.47 -21.51
N ARG A 158 13.91 9.50 -20.89
CA ARG A 158 15.05 10.26 -21.43
C ARG A 158 16.42 9.75 -20.96
N LYS A 159 16.48 8.80 -20.02
CA LYS A 159 17.74 8.24 -19.52
C LYS A 159 17.92 6.80 -20.02
N PRO A 160 18.88 6.53 -20.93
CA PRO A 160 19.10 5.21 -21.51
C PRO A 160 19.74 4.19 -20.53
N GLU A 161 20.24 4.65 -19.37
CA GLU A 161 20.98 3.82 -18.39
C GLU A 161 20.09 3.14 -17.32
N CYS A 162 18.77 3.27 -17.38
CA CYS A 162 17.89 2.54 -16.47
C CYS A 162 17.66 1.13 -17.05
N ASP A 163 18.16 0.07 -16.40
CA ASP A 163 17.72 -1.30 -16.70
C ASP A 163 16.24 -1.46 -16.30
N ILE A 164 15.33 -1.10 -17.19
CA ILE A 164 13.91 -1.07 -16.87
C ILE A 164 13.43 -2.50 -16.64
N THR A 165 12.88 -2.75 -15.46
CA THR A 165 12.30 -4.06 -15.10
C THR A 165 10.81 -4.13 -15.44
N HIS A 166 10.09 -3.01 -15.28
CA HIS A 166 8.64 -2.96 -15.40
C HIS A 166 8.21 -1.76 -16.25
N VAL A 167 7.38 -2.02 -17.27
CA VAL A 167 6.71 -0.99 -18.06
C VAL A 167 5.21 -1.09 -17.82
N PHE A 168 4.61 -0.05 -17.24
CA PHE A 168 3.15 -0.03 -17.08
C PHE A 168 2.46 0.63 -18.28
N ILE A 169 1.39 0.00 -18.75
CA ILE A 169 0.58 0.46 -19.88
C ILE A 169 -0.79 0.92 -19.35
N LEU A 170 -1.21 2.13 -19.76
CA LEU A 170 -2.58 2.62 -19.63
C LEU A 170 -3.24 2.60 -21.02
N ASN A 171 -4.39 1.92 -21.14
CA ASN A 171 -5.26 1.95 -22.33
C ASN A 171 -4.57 1.72 -23.69
N LYS A 172 -3.96 0.55 -23.89
CA LYS A 172 -3.31 0.09 -25.14
C LYS A 172 -2.15 0.98 -25.66
N PHE A 173 -1.83 2.09 -25.00
CA PHE A 173 -0.76 3.00 -25.44
C PHE A 173 0.57 2.65 -24.76
N CYS A 174 1.51 2.14 -25.55
CA CYS A 174 2.86 1.88 -25.08
C CYS A 174 3.62 3.21 -24.96
N PRO A 175 4.27 3.50 -23.83
CA PRO A 175 4.89 4.80 -23.61
C PRO A 175 6.19 5.05 -24.38
N ILE A 176 6.63 4.10 -25.21
CA ILE A 176 7.98 4.09 -25.77
C ILE A 176 7.93 3.90 -27.29
N ARG A 177 8.79 4.65 -28.00
CA ARG A 177 9.02 4.55 -29.45
C ARG A 177 10.25 3.70 -29.81
N ASP A 178 11.25 3.60 -28.93
CA ASP A 178 12.49 2.84 -29.17
C ASP A 178 12.58 1.54 -28.35
N LYS A 179 12.60 0.40 -29.05
CA LYS A 179 12.59 -0.96 -28.47
C LYS A 179 13.94 -1.43 -27.93
N LYS A 180 15.05 -0.72 -28.19
CA LYS A 180 16.42 -1.19 -27.87
C LYS A 180 16.76 -1.15 -26.37
N CYS A 181 16.20 -0.25 -25.56
CA CYS A 181 16.46 -0.17 -24.10
C CYS A 181 15.58 -1.10 -23.23
N LEU A 182 14.88 -2.07 -23.82
CA LEU A 182 13.82 -2.84 -23.14
C LEU A 182 13.94 -4.36 -23.30
N SER A 183 15.10 -4.87 -23.72
CA SER A 183 15.25 -6.30 -24.02
C SER A 183 14.83 -7.22 -22.87
N GLU A 184 14.91 -6.75 -21.62
CA GLU A 184 14.53 -7.50 -20.41
C GLU A 184 13.27 -6.98 -19.70
N ALA A 185 12.68 -5.88 -20.18
CA ALA A 185 11.57 -5.22 -19.50
C ALA A 185 10.24 -5.96 -19.73
N ARG A 186 9.49 -6.20 -18.65
CA ARG A 186 8.16 -6.81 -18.72
C ARG A 186 7.05 -5.76 -18.76
N TYR A 187 6.00 -6.03 -19.53
CA TYR A 187 4.88 -5.11 -19.72
C TYR A 187 3.69 -5.52 -18.87
N TYR A 188 3.17 -4.58 -18.08
CA TYR A 188 2.08 -4.82 -17.14
C TYR A 188 0.93 -3.82 -17.33
N ARG A 189 -0.30 -4.30 -17.15
CA ARG A 189 -1.45 -3.42 -16.99
C ARG A 189 -1.45 -2.85 -15.58
N VAL A 190 -2.04 -1.67 -15.41
CA VAL A 190 -2.21 -1.03 -14.09
C VAL A 190 -2.83 -1.96 -13.03
N GLN A 191 -3.72 -2.85 -13.46
CA GLN A 191 -4.40 -3.80 -12.57
C GLN A 191 -3.40 -4.71 -11.84
N TYR A 192 -2.24 -4.97 -12.45
CA TYR A 192 -1.17 -5.79 -11.89
C TYR A 192 -0.69 -5.34 -10.51
N LEU A 193 -0.70 -4.04 -10.19
CA LEU A 193 -0.30 -3.59 -8.85
C LEU A 193 -1.22 -4.13 -7.75
N GLY A 194 -2.53 -4.13 -8.02
CA GLY A 194 -3.50 -4.69 -7.09
C GLY A 194 -3.35 -6.20 -6.97
N ASP A 195 -3.11 -6.86 -8.09
CA ASP A 195 -3.02 -8.32 -8.14
C ASP A 195 -1.71 -8.81 -7.49
N TYR A 196 -0.60 -8.12 -7.72
CA TYR A 196 0.67 -8.39 -7.03
C TYR A 196 0.55 -8.20 -5.52
N LEU A 197 -0.08 -7.12 -5.07
CA LEU A 197 -0.25 -6.90 -3.63
C LEU A 197 -1.21 -7.90 -3.00
N PHE A 198 -2.31 -8.25 -3.67
CA PHE A 198 -3.39 -9.03 -3.08
C PHE A 198 -3.33 -10.53 -3.32
N GLU A 199 -2.75 -10.98 -4.41
CA GLU A 199 -2.82 -12.38 -4.83
C GLU A 199 -1.44 -13.05 -4.88
N ASN A 200 -0.34 -12.29 -4.90
CA ASN A 200 0.99 -12.89 -4.94
C ASN A 200 1.30 -13.61 -3.62
N GLU A 201 1.53 -14.92 -3.71
CA GLU A 201 2.10 -15.69 -2.62
C GLU A 201 3.58 -15.34 -2.53
N MET A 202 4.02 -14.89 -1.36
CA MET A 202 5.43 -14.61 -1.14
C MET A 202 6.08 -15.96 -0.89
N GLN A 203 6.92 -16.41 -1.82
CA GLN A 203 7.64 -17.67 -1.65
C GLN A 203 8.50 -17.56 -0.39
N ASN A 204 8.14 -18.36 0.63
CA ASN A 204 8.97 -18.54 1.81
C ASN A 204 10.34 -19.02 1.34
N THR A 205 11.34 -18.16 1.45
CA THR A 205 12.73 -18.48 1.10
C THR A 205 13.42 -19.22 2.26
N GLU A 206 12.70 -20.11 2.95
CA GLU A 206 13.23 -20.89 4.08
C GLU A 206 13.34 -22.40 3.81
N ASP A 207 12.87 -22.92 2.67
CA ASP A 207 13.06 -24.33 2.30
C ASP A 207 13.81 -24.47 0.98
N THR A 208 15.14 -24.28 0.98
CA THR A 208 16.10 -25.15 0.25
C THR A 208 17.52 -24.87 0.77
N GLN A 209 17.77 -25.18 2.03
CA GLN A 209 19.12 -25.48 2.50
C GLN A 209 19.06 -26.69 3.41
N MET A 210 18.77 -27.87 2.85
CA MET A 210 19.16 -29.15 3.44
C MET A 210 19.30 -30.21 2.35
N HIS A 211 20.47 -30.88 2.43
CA HIS A 211 21.01 -32.01 1.69
C HIS A 211 21.60 -31.78 0.31
#